data_AF-A0A1G9U218-F1
#
_entry.id   AF-A0A1G9U218-F1
#
_cell.length_a   1.000
_cell.length_b   1.000
_cell.length_c   1.000
_cell.angle_alpha   90.00
_cell.angle_beta   90.00
_cell.angle_gamma   90.00
#
_symmetry.space_group_name_H-M   'P 1'
#
loop_
_entity.id
_entity.type
_entity.pdbx_description
1 polymer ?
#
loop_
_entity_poly.entity_id
_entity_poly.type
_entity_poly.pdbx_seq_one_letter_code
_entity_poly.pdbx_strand_id
1 'polypeptide(L)' 'MQCSEPDCDREAAVELDIPWDENRAVCPAHARVLGRQDGVVALPLDGKEDEWP' A
#
# COMPACT_ATOMS: atom_id res chain seq x y z
N MET A 1 6.78 7.01 -6.49
CA MET A 1 6.43 5.80 -7.29
C MET A 1 4.91 5.76 -7.46
N GLN A 2 4.36 5.14 -8.51
CA GLN A 2 2.89 5.08 -8.72
C GLN A 2 2.28 3.86 -8.05
N CYS A 3 1.01 3.97 -7.69
CA CYS A 3 0.20 2.89 -7.14
C CYS A 3 0.23 1.68 -8.09
N SER A 4 0.53 0.49 -7.56
CA SER A 4 0.58 -0.75 -8.36
C SER A 4 -0.80 -1.25 -8.81
N GLU A 5 -1.88 -0.70 -8.26
CA GLU A 5 -3.25 -1.08 -8.63
C GLU A 5 -3.60 -0.59 -10.05
N PRO A 6 -4.31 -1.41 -10.84
CA PRO A 6 -4.74 -1.03 -12.18
C PRO A 6 -5.65 0.21 -12.12
N ASP A 7 -5.55 1.05 -13.15
CA ASP A 7 -6.36 2.27 -13.30
C ASP A 7 -6.16 3.30 -12.15
N CYS A 8 -4.98 3.29 -11.51
CA CYS A 8 -4.66 4.23 -10.44
C CYS A 8 -3.34 4.99 -10.66
N ASP A 9 -3.44 6.26 -11.06
CA ASP A 9 -2.27 7.13 -11.26
C ASP A 9 -1.80 7.85 -9.98
N ARG A 10 -2.29 7.46 -8.80
CA ARG A 10 -1.92 8.12 -7.54
C ARG A 10 -0.52 7.72 -7.11
N GLU A 11 0.12 8.61 -6.35
CA GLU A 11 1.40 8.30 -5.72
C GLU A 11 1.23 7.19 -4.67
N ALA A 12 2.11 6.19 -4.73
CA ALA A 12 2.19 5.17 -3.68
C ALA A 12 2.88 5.74 -2.45
N ALA A 13 2.35 5.40 -1.29
CA ALA A 13 2.87 5.82 0.01
C ALA A 13 2.94 4.66 1.01
N VAL A 14 2.45 3.48 0.63
CA VAL A 14 2.34 2.32 1.52
C VAL A 14 2.78 1.08 0.77
N GLU A 15 3.62 0.28 1.40
CA GLU A 15 3.93 -1.08 0.99
C GLU A 15 3.01 -2.06 1.74
N LEU A 16 2.39 -2.96 0.99
CA LEU A 16 1.64 -4.08 1.52
C LEU A 16 2.56 -5.30 1.53
N ASP A 17 2.83 -5.80 2.73
CA ASP A 17 3.40 -7.13 2.93
C ASP A 17 2.26 -8.16 2.84
N ILE A 18 2.28 -8.97 1.79
CA ILE A 18 1.22 -9.94 1.48
C ILE A 18 1.81 -11.34 1.63
N PRO A 19 1.37 -12.15 2.61
CA PRO A 19 2.05 -13.41 2.92
C PRO A 19 1.83 -14.54 1.91
N TRP A 20 0.97 -14.34 0.90
CA TRP A 20 0.66 -15.31 -0.16
C TRP A 20 0.89 -14.77 -1.58
N ASP A 21 1.41 -13.55 -1.72
CA ASP A 21 1.63 -12.88 -3.00
C ASP A 21 2.90 -12.02 -2.91
N GLU A 22 3.24 -11.27 -3.95
CA GLU A 22 4.36 -10.33 -3.91
C GLU A 22 3.95 -9.05 -3.15
N ASN A 23 4.92 -8.40 -2.51
CA ASN A 23 4.68 -7.12 -1.85
C ASN A 23 4.27 -6.06 -2.87
N ARG A 24 3.30 -5.21 -2.50
CA ARG A 24 2.73 -4.21 -3.42
C ARG A 24 2.80 -2.81 -2.85
N ALA A 25 3.28 -1.87 -3.64
CA ALA A 25 3.30 -0.47 -3.26
C ALA A 25 2.05 0.25 -3.78
N VAL A 26 1.18 0.67 -2.88
CA VAL A 26 -0.11 1.26 -3.23
C VAL A 26 -0.30 2.65 -2.62
N CYS A 27 -1.25 3.39 -3.17
CA CYS A 27 -1.64 4.67 -2.59
C CYS A 27 -2.38 4.49 -1.26
N PRO A 28 -2.47 5.54 -0.42
CA PRO A 28 -3.13 5.44 0.87
C PRO A 28 -4.60 4.94 0.81
N ALA A 29 -5.31 5.27 -0.27
CA ALA A 29 -6.69 4.86 -0.45
C ALA A 29 -6.83 3.35 -0.69
N HIS A 30 -5.96 2.76 -1.51
CA HIS A 30 -5.98 1.32 -1.78
C HIS A 30 -5.45 0.52 -0.60
N ALA A 31 -4.40 1.00 0.08
CA ALA A 31 -3.89 0.34 1.27
C ALA A 31 -4.96 0.19 2.37
N ARG A 32 -5.85 1.16 2.55
CA ARG A 32 -6.97 1.06 3.52
C ARG A 32 -7.95 -0.07 3.24
N VAL A 33 -8.07 -0.50 1.98
CA VAL A 33 -8.97 -1.57 1.55
C VAL A 33 -8.23 -2.89 1.53
N LEU A 34 -7.07 -2.93 0.89
CA LEU A 34 -6.25 -4.14 0.71
C LEU A 34 -5.64 -4.63 2.02
N GLY A 35 -5.21 -3.71 2.90
CA GLY A 35 -4.68 -4.05 4.23
C GLY A 35 -5.70 -4.60 5.22
N ARG A 36 -6.97 -4.79 4.83
CA ARG A 36 -8.00 -5.47 5.64
C ARG A 36 -8.03 -6.97 5.42
N GLN A 37 -7.29 -7.47 4.44
CA GLN A 37 -7.20 -8.91 4.19
C GLN A 37 -6.41 -9.58 5.31
N ASP A 38 -6.79 -10.82 5.64
CA ASP A 38 -6.26 -11.54 6.81
C ASP A 38 -4.75 -11.76 6.69
N GLY A 39 -3.94 -11.12 7.52
CA GLY A 39 -2.48 -11.27 7.48
C GLY A 39 -1.75 -10.33 6.52
N VAL A 40 -2.44 -9.44 5.79
CA VAL A 40 -1.78 -8.35 5.06
C VAL A 40 -1.37 -7.25 6.03
N VAL A 41 -0.11 -6.81 5.95
CA VAL A 41 0.41 -5.71 6.77
C VAL A 41 0.69 -4.51 5.88
N ALA A 42 0.08 -3.36 6.22
CA ALA A 42 0.31 -2.10 5.55
C ALA A 42 1.38 -1.28 6.28
N LEU A 43 2.51 -1.05 5.61
CA LEU A 43 3.64 -0.28 6.13
C LEU A 43 3.83 1.00 5.32
N PRO A 44 4.04 2.17 5.94
CA PRO A 44 4.39 3.37 5.19
C PRO A 44 5.72 3.15 4.45
N LEU A 45 5.80 3.66 3.23
CA LEU A 45 7.08 3.73 2.51
C LEU A 45 8.02 4.71 3.22
N ASP A 46 9.33 4.50 3.05
CA ASP A 46 10.36 5.33 3.68
C ASP A 46 10.16 6.82 3.33
N GLY A 47 10.05 7.67 4.36
CA GLY A 47 9.77 9.11 4.21
C GLY A 47 8.31 9.48 3.91
N LYS A 48 7.37 8.52 3.95
CA LYS A 48 5.92 8.74 3.79
C LYS A 48 5.14 8.54 5.10
N GLU A 49 5.85 8.49 6.22
CA GLU A 49 5.32 8.27 7.56
C GLU A 49 4.25 9.31 7.95
N ASP A 50 4.42 10.57 7.53
CA ASP A 50 3.46 11.66 7.79
C ASP A 50 2.15 11.58 6.98
N GLU A 51 2.12 10.78 5.91
CA GLU A 51 0.96 10.65 5.02
C GLU A 51 0.04 9.46 5.41
N TRP A 52 0.38 8.75 6.49
CA TRP A 52 -0.29 7.55 6.96
C TRP A 52 -0.77 7.71 8.42
N PRO A 53 -2.08 7.55 8.72
CA PRO A 53 -2.63 7.73 10.06
C PRO A 53 -2.52 6.48 10.96
#